data_AF-A0A971XHL3-F1
#
_entry.id   AF-A0A971XHL3-F1
#
_cell.length_a   1.000
_cell.length_b   1.000
_cell.length_c   1.000
_cell.angle_alpha   90.00
_cell.angle_beta   90.00
_cell.angle_gamma   90.00
#
_symmetry.space_group_name_H-M   'P 1'
#
loop_
_entity.id
_entity.type
_entity.pdbx_description
1 polymer ?
#
loop_
_entity_poly.entity_id
_entity_poly.type
_entity_poly.pdbx_seq_one_letter_code
_entity_poly.pdbx_strand_id
1 'polypeptide(L)'
;MRRIAEILLVIVIFTGNLFAQDGSLTCNPGFTFKISEDKSWGYKEPVVNSITPGSPAERSGLKLNDIILSVNKQGTYLKSYRTIMSWFDMHEEEMTIAIRNFEHSFKEMTIMKDCRHSKAISEAQLAPVFAFYSLEDVQERRFLMPVSTMTNEDALYHTYRTFAFAPSDERTRGLDERINAIFIRALEEKGLQFNPADPDFIIQTYYSYQSNSMFKSDSPTYGSYQPVWRFDTRNHRTVKVPLYDPSEAVRVDDIAYNLEFGYRFYDRKFIGAGEMSLIWESEAKERLSSRYDLVDYLEMNLPLMLLKFPYPGNRSFATFQVKYLKYNYTGIGYDMNDLKSVVSVDPGSPAAIAGIRPGDVVTNIQGQGFNHTSQSLTEGYRRFLAETMNLRDHRTRYTDSNGFKDCMFWDVKNYGAVSEAISDNRRYKAAFSYLFNFNQYISWNTPLTINLEVERNGDVMNFAVTPIVTTSSHILAE
;
A
#
# COMPACT_ATOMS: atom_id res chain seq x y z
N MET A 1 -3.15 32.01 -1.97
CA MET A 1 -4.44 31.72 -2.64
C MET A 1 -4.43 31.80 -4.17
N ARG A 2 -3.30 32.09 -4.84
CA ARG A 2 -3.15 31.97 -6.32
C ARG A 2 -2.46 30.68 -6.81
N ARG A 3 -1.96 29.83 -5.90
CA ARG A 3 -1.24 28.57 -6.19
C ARG A 3 -2.07 27.28 -6.00
N ILE A 4 -3.34 27.40 -5.62
CA ILE A 4 -4.29 26.27 -5.55
C ILE A 4 -4.89 25.98 -6.94
N ALA A 5 -4.71 26.89 -7.90
CA ALA A 5 -5.23 26.76 -9.26
C ALA A 5 -4.39 25.82 -10.16
N GLU A 6 -3.15 25.49 -9.79
CA GLU A 6 -2.24 24.69 -10.64
C GLU A 6 -2.26 23.19 -10.33
N ILE A 7 -3.00 22.74 -9.32
CA ILE A 7 -2.98 21.34 -8.84
C ILE A 7 -4.07 20.46 -9.51
N LEU A 8 -4.87 20.99 -10.43
CA LEU A 8 -5.93 20.23 -11.13
C LEU A 8 -6.06 20.63 -12.60
N LEU A 9 -4.94 20.84 -13.29
CA LEU A 9 -4.89 21.02 -14.73
C LEU A 9 -4.39 19.74 -15.43
N VAL A 10 -5.18 18.67 -15.39
CA VAL A 10 -5.02 17.49 -16.29
C VAL A 10 -6.35 17.17 -16.99
N ILE A 11 -7.20 18.16 -17.20
CA ILE A 11 -8.33 18.04 -18.13
C ILE A 11 -8.31 19.27 -19.03
N VAL A 12 -7.45 19.26 -20.05
CA VAL A 12 -7.63 19.86 -21.39
C VAL A 12 -6.30 19.63 -22.14
N ILE A 13 -6.19 18.53 -22.91
CA ILE A 13 -5.65 18.50 -24.28
C ILE A 13 -6.26 17.26 -24.96
N PHE A 14 -7.30 17.44 -25.77
CA PHE A 14 -7.58 16.66 -26.98
C PHE A 14 -8.76 17.32 -27.72
N THR A 15 -8.52 18.49 -28.33
CA THR A 15 -9.34 18.91 -29.48
C THR A 15 -8.63 18.42 -30.74
N GLY A 16 -8.78 17.13 -31.00
CA GLY A 16 -8.58 16.53 -32.31
C GLY A 16 -9.86 15.80 -32.65
N ASN A 17 -10.62 16.32 -33.62
CA ASN A 17 -11.76 15.60 -34.18
C ASN A 17 -11.24 14.31 -34.81
N LEU A 18 -11.36 13.22 -34.08
CA LEU A 18 -11.39 11.87 -34.62
C LEU A 18 -12.73 11.31 -34.19
N PHE A 19 -13.55 10.92 -35.16
CA PHE A 19 -14.73 10.11 -34.93
C PHE A 19 -14.29 8.87 -34.15
N ALA A 20 -14.51 8.87 -32.83
CA ALA A 20 -14.25 7.72 -31.99
C ALA A 20 -15.26 6.64 -32.37
N GLN A 21 -14.75 5.59 -33.01
CA GLN A 21 -15.45 4.33 -33.15
C GLN A 21 -15.76 3.79 -31.74
N ASP A 22 -16.85 3.00 -31.65
CA ASP A 22 -17.43 2.39 -30.46
C ASP A 22 -16.46 2.08 -29.31
N GLY A 23 -16.92 2.34 -28.08
CA GLY A 23 -16.14 2.24 -26.85
C GLY A 23 -15.47 0.87 -26.68
N SER A 24 -14.17 0.82 -26.91
CA SER A 24 -13.41 -0.42 -26.76
C SER A 24 -13.28 -0.81 -25.29
N LEU A 25 -13.63 -2.06 -24.98
CA LEU A 25 -13.26 -2.73 -23.74
C LEU A 25 -11.72 -2.89 -23.73
N THR A 26 -11.09 -2.47 -22.65
CA THR A 26 -9.63 -2.63 -22.44
C THR A 26 -9.37 -3.57 -21.28
N CYS A 27 -8.61 -4.63 -21.52
CA CYS A 27 -8.28 -5.64 -20.53
C CYS A 27 -6.80 -5.57 -20.19
N ASN A 28 -6.49 -5.34 -18.91
CA ASN A 28 -5.11 -5.28 -18.43
C ASN A 28 -4.85 -6.38 -17.38
N PRO A 29 -3.59 -6.83 -17.18
CA PRO A 29 -3.28 -7.85 -16.19
C PRO A 29 -3.60 -7.45 -14.73
N GLY A 30 -3.73 -6.16 -14.41
CA GLY A 30 -3.94 -5.70 -13.04
C GLY A 30 -2.67 -5.67 -12.18
N PHE A 31 -1.49 -5.83 -12.78
CA PHE A 31 -0.18 -5.72 -12.14
C PHE A 31 0.88 -5.31 -13.18
N THR A 32 2.07 -4.91 -12.71
CA THR A 32 3.25 -4.70 -13.54
C THR A 32 4.41 -5.58 -13.05
N PHE A 33 5.36 -5.85 -13.94
CA PHE A 33 6.55 -6.63 -13.63
C PHE A 33 7.80 -6.02 -14.25
N LYS A 34 8.97 -6.42 -13.73
CA LYS A 34 10.29 -6.16 -14.33
C LYS A 34 10.99 -7.49 -14.62
N ILE A 35 11.81 -7.56 -15.66
CA ILE A 35 12.73 -8.68 -15.83
C ILE A 35 13.85 -8.50 -14.82
N SER A 36 14.02 -9.46 -13.91
CA SER A 36 15.03 -9.35 -12.85
C SER A 36 16.43 -9.62 -13.41
N GLU A 37 17.37 -8.79 -12.99
CA GLU A 37 18.81 -8.98 -13.21
C GLU A 37 19.51 -9.50 -11.93
N ASP A 38 18.74 -9.73 -10.87
CA ASP A 38 19.25 -10.25 -9.59
C ASP A 38 19.42 -11.77 -9.69
N LYS A 39 20.65 -12.24 -9.53
CA LYS A 39 21.00 -13.68 -9.54
C LYS A 39 20.32 -14.44 -8.41
N SER A 40 20.07 -13.76 -7.30
CA SER A 40 19.56 -14.31 -6.06
C SER A 40 18.04 -14.52 -6.10
N TRP A 41 17.33 -13.77 -6.97
CA TRP A 41 15.88 -13.87 -7.11
C TRP A 41 15.37 -13.59 -8.53
N GLY A 42 14.87 -14.65 -9.17
CA GLY A 42 14.19 -14.56 -10.47
C GLY A 42 15.09 -14.16 -11.63
N TYR A 43 16.38 -14.50 -11.62
CA TYR A 43 17.33 -14.06 -12.64
C TYR A 43 16.83 -14.34 -14.07
N LYS A 44 16.69 -13.27 -14.88
CA LYS A 44 16.14 -13.28 -16.24
C LYS A 44 14.70 -13.80 -16.34
N GLU A 45 13.97 -13.76 -15.22
CA GLU A 45 12.54 -14.04 -15.13
C GLU A 45 11.79 -12.73 -14.76
N PRO A 46 10.52 -12.60 -15.16
CA PRO A 46 9.65 -11.52 -14.72
C PRO A 46 9.33 -11.62 -13.21
N VAL A 47 9.42 -10.47 -12.53
CA VAL A 47 9.10 -10.29 -11.12
C VAL A 47 8.05 -9.20 -10.97
N VAL A 48 6.98 -9.50 -10.24
CA VAL A 48 5.91 -8.54 -9.92
C VAL A 48 6.46 -7.37 -9.09
N ASN A 49 6.30 -6.13 -9.57
CA ASN A 49 6.79 -4.93 -8.90
C ASN A 49 5.69 -3.92 -8.51
N SER A 50 4.49 -4.07 -9.05
CA SER A 50 3.30 -3.33 -8.60
C SER A 50 2.07 -4.18 -8.85
N ILE A 51 1.08 -4.07 -7.96
CA ILE A 51 -0.25 -4.64 -8.14
C ILE A 51 -1.26 -3.49 -8.07
N THR A 52 -2.27 -3.53 -8.94
CA THR A 52 -3.34 -2.55 -8.93
C THR A 52 -4.29 -2.87 -7.78
N PRO A 53 -4.52 -1.93 -6.83
CA PRO A 53 -5.45 -2.13 -5.72
C PRO A 53 -6.85 -2.55 -6.17
N GLY A 54 -7.40 -3.57 -5.54
CA GLY A 54 -8.71 -4.13 -5.86
C GLY A 54 -8.80 -4.84 -7.21
N SER A 55 -7.69 -5.02 -7.93
CA SER A 55 -7.72 -5.72 -9.21
C SER A 55 -8.00 -7.23 -9.02
N PRO A 56 -8.46 -7.93 -10.07
CA PRO A 56 -8.56 -9.39 -10.02
C PRO A 56 -7.24 -10.09 -9.71
N ALA A 57 -6.10 -9.51 -10.11
CA ALA A 57 -4.77 -10.05 -9.79
C ALA A 57 -4.49 -10.06 -8.28
N GLU A 58 -4.80 -8.95 -7.59
CA GLU A 58 -4.69 -8.88 -6.12
C GLU A 58 -5.62 -9.89 -5.46
N ARG A 59 -6.89 -9.95 -5.89
CA ARG A 59 -7.89 -10.89 -5.35
C ARG A 59 -7.53 -12.36 -5.57
N SER A 60 -6.78 -12.66 -6.63
CA SER A 60 -6.28 -14.02 -6.91
C SER A 60 -5.12 -14.43 -6.00
N GLY A 61 -4.60 -13.50 -5.19
CA GLY A 61 -3.51 -13.73 -4.25
C GLY A 61 -2.12 -13.58 -4.86
N LEU A 62 -2.00 -12.91 -6.02
CA LEU A 62 -0.70 -12.49 -6.54
C LEU A 62 -0.07 -11.51 -5.56
N LYS A 63 1.22 -11.67 -5.24
CA LYS A 63 1.95 -10.81 -4.30
C LYS A 63 3.05 -10.04 -5.02
N LEU A 64 3.44 -8.89 -4.46
CA LEU A 64 4.69 -8.25 -4.86
C LEU A 64 5.83 -9.26 -4.71
N ASN A 65 6.84 -9.15 -5.58
CA ASN A 65 8.04 -9.99 -5.60
C ASN A 65 7.85 -11.44 -6.07
N ASP A 66 6.63 -11.87 -6.41
CA ASP A 66 6.40 -13.16 -7.06
C ASP A 66 7.17 -13.25 -8.39
N ILE A 67 7.85 -14.37 -8.60
CA ILE A 67 8.54 -14.70 -9.85
C ILE A 67 7.54 -15.40 -10.75
N ILE A 68 7.27 -14.87 -11.95
CA ILE A 68 6.35 -15.50 -12.90
C ILE A 68 7.16 -16.47 -13.78
N LEU A 69 6.96 -17.78 -13.59
CA LEU A 69 7.64 -18.86 -14.31
C LEU A 69 7.05 -19.12 -15.70
N SER A 70 5.74 -18.93 -15.85
CA SER A 70 5.07 -19.07 -17.15
C SER A 70 3.81 -18.24 -17.24
N VAL A 71 3.44 -17.86 -18.47
CA VAL A 71 2.16 -17.24 -18.82
C VAL A 71 1.49 -18.07 -19.90
N ASN A 72 0.26 -18.50 -19.68
CA ASN A 72 -0.52 -19.34 -20.59
C ASN A 72 0.29 -20.57 -21.08
N LYS A 73 0.94 -21.24 -20.11
CA LYS A 73 1.82 -22.42 -20.30
C LYS A 73 3.11 -22.14 -21.08
N GLN A 74 3.46 -20.87 -21.32
CA GLN A 74 4.71 -20.48 -21.99
C GLN A 74 5.75 -20.02 -20.95
N GLY A 75 6.90 -20.71 -20.90
CA GLY A 75 7.97 -20.43 -19.95
C GLY A 75 8.64 -19.09 -20.18
N THR A 76 8.80 -18.30 -19.13
CA THR A 76 9.21 -16.88 -19.18
C THR A 76 10.73 -16.65 -19.11
N TYR A 77 11.49 -17.69 -18.72
CA TYR A 77 12.95 -17.58 -18.56
C TYR A 77 13.64 -17.11 -19.86
N LEU A 78 14.49 -16.07 -19.72
CA LEU A 78 15.22 -15.42 -20.82
C LEU A 78 14.33 -14.79 -21.90
N LYS A 79 13.05 -14.57 -21.63
CA LYS A 79 12.14 -13.91 -22.57
C LYS A 79 12.15 -12.40 -22.38
N SER A 80 11.99 -11.69 -23.50
CA SER A 80 11.88 -10.23 -23.46
C SER A 80 10.55 -9.81 -22.82
N TYR A 81 10.53 -8.62 -22.22
CA TYR A 81 9.31 -8.00 -21.71
C TYR A 81 8.19 -8.01 -22.74
N ARG A 82 8.47 -7.62 -23.99
CA ARG A 82 7.49 -7.58 -25.08
C ARG A 82 6.91 -8.96 -25.41
N THR A 83 7.75 -9.99 -25.40
CA THR A 83 7.31 -11.38 -25.64
C THR A 83 6.35 -11.83 -24.55
N ILE A 84 6.70 -11.63 -23.28
CA ILE A 84 5.85 -12.00 -22.15
C ILE A 84 4.54 -11.22 -22.18
N MET A 85 4.58 -9.91 -22.50
CA MET A 85 3.38 -9.10 -22.66
C MET A 85 2.42 -9.68 -23.70
N SER A 86 2.94 -10.12 -24.86
CA SER A 86 2.10 -10.73 -25.90
C SER A 86 1.42 -12.03 -25.46
N TRP A 87 1.95 -12.70 -24.42
CA TRP A 87 1.37 -13.94 -23.91
C TRP A 87 0.19 -13.65 -22.99
N PHE A 88 0.20 -12.54 -22.26
CA PHE A 88 -0.98 -12.09 -21.53
C PHE A 88 -2.14 -11.85 -22.49
N ASP A 89 -1.89 -11.37 -23.70
CA ASP A 89 -2.91 -11.05 -24.71
C ASP A 89 -3.47 -12.26 -25.47
N MET A 90 -3.02 -13.49 -25.19
CA MET A 90 -3.49 -14.70 -25.89
C MET A 90 -4.96 -15.05 -25.64
N HIS A 91 -5.49 -14.66 -24.48
CA HIS A 91 -6.88 -14.86 -24.09
C HIS A 91 -7.47 -13.50 -23.71
N GLU A 92 -8.70 -13.21 -24.11
CA GLU A 92 -9.27 -11.86 -23.97
C GLU A 92 -9.57 -11.48 -22.51
N GLU A 93 -10.12 -12.42 -21.73
CA GLU A 93 -10.70 -12.12 -20.41
C GLU A 93 -9.93 -12.70 -19.23
N GLU A 94 -9.08 -13.70 -19.43
CA GLU A 94 -8.34 -14.36 -18.36
C GLU A 94 -6.92 -14.71 -18.78
N MET A 95 -6.09 -15.07 -17.81
CA MET A 95 -4.73 -15.57 -18.04
C MET A 95 -4.40 -16.62 -16.97
N THR A 96 -3.64 -17.63 -17.35
CA THR A 96 -3.06 -18.57 -16.40
C THR A 96 -1.58 -18.23 -16.21
N ILE A 97 -1.14 -18.05 -14.98
CA ILE A 97 0.28 -17.85 -14.65
C ILE A 97 0.75 -18.92 -13.69
N ALA A 98 2.02 -19.30 -13.80
CA ALA A 98 2.68 -20.08 -12.77
C ALA A 98 3.69 -19.18 -12.06
N ILE A 99 3.68 -19.19 -10.72
CA ILE A 99 4.56 -18.37 -9.90
C ILE A 99 5.47 -19.21 -9.00
N ARG A 100 6.54 -18.58 -8.53
CA ARG A 100 7.43 -19.05 -7.46
C ARG A 100 7.72 -17.92 -6.49
N ASN A 101 7.75 -18.25 -5.21
CA ASN A 101 8.11 -17.36 -4.10
C ASN A 101 8.62 -18.18 -2.90
N PHE A 102 8.63 -17.61 -1.70
CA PHE A 102 9.03 -18.34 -0.48
C PHE A 102 8.05 -19.44 -0.07
N GLU A 103 6.75 -19.24 -0.32
CA GLU A 103 5.69 -20.18 0.06
C GLU A 103 5.58 -21.35 -0.92
N HIS A 104 5.79 -21.08 -2.21
CA HIS A 104 5.57 -22.01 -3.29
C HIS A 104 6.77 -22.09 -4.22
N SER A 105 7.32 -23.29 -4.39
CA SER A 105 8.30 -23.57 -5.46
C SER A 105 7.66 -23.49 -6.85
N PHE A 106 6.37 -23.79 -6.93
CA PHE A 106 5.52 -23.69 -8.10
C PHE A 106 4.06 -23.58 -7.65
N LYS A 107 3.34 -22.58 -8.14
CA LYS A 107 1.88 -22.46 -7.98
C LYS A 107 1.29 -21.92 -9.26
N GLU A 108 0.37 -22.67 -9.85
CA GLU A 108 -0.42 -22.20 -10.99
C GLU A 108 -1.68 -21.48 -10.47
N MET A 109 -2.05 -20.39 -11.13
CA MET A 109 -3.25 -19.62 -10.82
C MET A 109 -3.85 -19.02 -12.08
N THR A 110 -5.18 -19.08 -12.17
CA THR A 110 -5.96 -18.42 -13.22
C THR A 110 -6.46 -17.08 -12.69
N ILE A 111 -6.18 -16.02 -13.43
CA ILE A 111 -6.46 -14.63 -13.07
C ILE A 111 -7.33 -14.02 -14.16
N MET A 112 -8.52 -13.53 -13.79
CA MET A 112 -9.31 -12.68 -14.68
C MET A 112 -8.55 -11.40 -14.99
N LYS A 113 -8.61 -10.91 -16.22
CA LYS A 113 -8.05 -9.59 -16.54
C LYS A 113 -8.96 -8.49 -16.01
N ASP A 114 -8.34 -7.37 -15.68
CA ASP A 114 -9.04 -6.14 -15.34
C ASP A 114 -9.58 -5.50 -16.62
N CYS A 115 -10.75 -5.96 -17.05
CA CYS A 115 -11.45 -5.52 -18.26
C CYS A 115 -12.41 -4.38 -17.96
N ARG A 116 -12.17 -3.22 -18.58
CA ARG A 116 -12.96 -2.01 -18.36
C ARG A 116 -13.33 -1.33 -19.66
N HIS A 117 -14.56 -0.83 -19.70
CA HIS A 117 -14.96 0.09 -20.75
C HIS A 117 -14.09 1.35 -20.66
N SER A 118 -13.70 1.93 -21.79
CA SER A 118 -12.78 3.10 -21.84
C SER A 118 -13.24 4.32 -21.03
N LYS A 119 -14.56 4.43 -20.78
CA LYS A 119 -15.16 5.50 -19.95
C LYS A 119 -15.38 5.10 -18.49
N ALA A 120 -15.14 3.85 -18.09
CA ALA A 120 -15.42 3.37 -16.74
C ALA A 120 -14.34 3.82 -15.75
N ILE A 121 -14.77 4.41 -14.63
CA ILE A 121 -13.94 4.62 -13.45
C ILE A 121 -14.43 3.73 -12.30
N SER A 122 -13.52 2.91 -11.77
CA SER A 122 -13.84 2.00 -10.65
C SER A 122 -13.83 2.72 -9.31
N GLU A 123 -14.46 2.13 -8.30
CA GLU A 123 -14.39 2.57 -6.90
C GLU A 123 -12.95 2.66 -6.37
N ALA A 124 -12.07 1.73 -6.75
CA ALA A 124 -10.64 1.77 -6.39
C ALA A 124 -9.91 3.00 -6.95
N GLN A 125 -10.36 3.54 -8.09
CA GLN A 125 -9.83 4.77 -8.69
C GLN A 125 -10.53 6.02 -8.16
N LEU A 126 -11.81 5.92 -7.80
CA LEU A 126 -12.58 7.02 -7.21
C LEU A 126 -12.17 7.32 -5.76
N ALA A 127 -11.85 6.30 -4.97
CA ALA A 127 -11.48 6.47 -3.57
C ALA A 127 -10.30 7.45 -3.39
N PRO A 128 -9.20 7.37 -4.16
CA PRO A 128 -8.14 8.39 -4.13
C PRO A 128 -8.57 9.80 -4.56
N VAL A 129 -9.54 9.95 -5.46
CA VAL A 129 -10.07 11.27 -5.86
C VAL A 129 -10.73 11.96 -4.66
N PHE A 130 -11.41 11.18 -3.82
CA PHE A 130 -12.09 11.63 -2.61
C PHE A 130 -11.32 11.33 -1.32
N ALA A 131 -10.00 11.17 -1.40
CA ALA A 131 -9.13 10.75 -0.30
C ALA A 131 -9.28 11.58 0.97
N PHE A 132 -9.61 12.88 0.88
CA PHE A 132 -9.73 13.70 2.08
C PHE A 132 -11.00 13.43 2.90
N TYR A 133 -11.95 12.62 2.42
CA TYR A 133 -12.94 12.04 3.32
C TYR A 133 -12.26 11.12 4.35
N SER A 134 -11.25 10.35 3.93
CA SER A 134 -10.48 9.45 4.81
C SER A 134 -9.02 9.37 4.36
N LEU A 135 -8.17 10.25 4.88
CA LEU A 135 -6.72 10.17 4.64
C LEU A 135 -6.10 8.99 5.39
N GLU A 136 -6.79 8.52 6.43
CA GLU A 136 -6.51 7.31 7.18
C GLU A 136 -6.59 6.07 6.27
N ASP A 137 -7.55 6.03 5.34
CA ASP A 137 -7.77 4.90 4.45
C ASP A 137 -7.14 5.05 3.05
N VAL A 138 -6.62 6.23 2.71
CA VAL A 138 -5.91 6.48 1.45
C VAL A 138 -4.54 7.09 1.74
N GLN A 139 -3.50 6.26 1.72
CA GLN A 139 -2.13 6.69 2.01
C GLN A 139 -1.20 6.32 0.85
N GLU A 140 -0.68 7.33 0.16
CA GLU A 140 0.47 7.19 -0.73
C GLU A 140 1.64 7.99 -0.16
N ARG A 141 2.70 7.28 0.25
CA ARG A 141 3.83 7.91 0.94
C ARG A 141 5.16 7.36 0.51
N ARG A 142 6.18 8.21 0.62
CA ARG A 142 7.59 7.84 0.48
C ARG A 142 8.37 8.23 1.72
N PHE A 143 9.29 7.38 2.15
CA PHE A 143 10.21 7.67 3.24
C PHE A 143 11.53 6.90 3.08
N LEU A 144 12.58 7.37 3.76
CA LEU A 144 13.92 6.79 3.70
C LEU A 144 14.34 6.26 5.08
N MET A 145 14.91 5.07 5.15
CA MET A 145 15.54 4.50 6.35
C MET A 145 17.04 4.34 6.14
N PRO A 146 17.88 4.58 7.17
CA PRO A 146 19.32 4.37 7.11
C PRO A 146 19.68 2.88 7.24
N VAL A 147 19.16 2.05 6.34
CA VAL A 147 19.37 0.60 6.32
C VAL A 147 20.41 0.25 5.26
N SER A 148 21.59 -0.17 5.69
CA SER A 148 22.59 -0.76 4.81
C SER A 148 22.31 -2.25 4.61
N THR A 149 22.70 -2.81 3.46
CA THR A 149 22.42 -4.21 3.11
C THR A 149 23.61 -4.83 2.36
N MET A 150 24.06 -5.97 2.83
CA MET A 150 25.04 -6.83 2.15
C MET A 150 24.37 -8.13 1.73
N THR A 151 24.75 -8.64 0.56
CA THR A 151 24.15 -9.84 -0.05
C THR A 151 25.22 -10.76 -0.60
N ASN A 152 24.91 -12.05 -0.64
CA ASN A 152 25.67 -13.03 -1.41
C ASN A 152 24.95 -13.33 -2.73
N GLU A 153 25.58 -13.06 -3.87
CA GLU A 153 24.97 -13.26 -5.19
C GLU A 153 24.79 -14.74 -5.58
N ASP A 154 25.50 -15.64 -4.90
CA ASP A 154 25.40 -17.08 -5.12
C ASP A 154 24.23 -17.70 -4.33
N ALA A 155 23.61 -16.94 -3.40
CA ALA A 155 22.50 -17.40 -2.60
C ALA A 155 21.18 -17.37 -3.40
N LEU A 156 20.61 -18.54 -3.69
CA LEU A 156 19.33 -18.65 -4.40
C LEU A 156 18.16 -18.55 -3.41
N TYR A 157 17.76 -17.33 -3.04
CA TYR A 157 16.82 -17.13 -1.94
C TYR A 157 15.46 -17.81 -2.14
N HIS A 158 15.01 -17.94 -3.38
CA HIS A 158 13.75 -18.61 -3.73
C HIS A 158 13.73 -20.11 -3.39
N THR A 159 14.84 -20.69 -2.95
CA THR A 159 14.95 -22.08 -2.48
C THR A 159 14.83 -22.23 -0.96
N TYR A 160 14.94 -21.14 -0.19
CA TYR A 160 14.77 -21.16 1.26
C TYR A 160 13.28 -21.18 1.62
N ARG A 161 12.94 -22.00 2.62
CA ARG A 161 11.59 -22.20 3.13
C ARG A 161 11.51 -21.99 4.64
N THR A 162 12.59 -22.33 5.34
CA THR A 162 12.60 -22.37 6.80
C THR A 162 13.77 -21.60 7.40
N PHE A 163 13.56 -21.06 8.60
CA PHE A 163 14.59 -20.35 9.35
C PHE A 163 14.54 -20.68 10.84
N ALA A 164 15.66 -20.45 11.52
CA ALA A 164 15.72 -20.43 12.97
C ALA A 164 16.65 -19.31 13.47
N PHE A 165 16.87 -19.24 14.78
CA PHE A 165 17.71 -18.22 15.40
C PHE A 165 18.98 -18.82 15.97
N ALA A 166 20.05 -18.04 15.96
CA ALA A 166 21.26 -18.36 16.71
C ALA A 166 20.95 -18.39 18.22
N PRO A 167 21.70 -19.16 19.03
CA PRO A 167 21.52 -19.18 20.47
C PRO A 167 21.68 -17.79 21.10
N SER A 168 20.79 -17.45 22.02
CA SER A 168 20.84 -16.21 22.80
C SER A 168 21.75 -16.33 24.02
N ASP A 169 22.42 -15.23 24.36
CA ASP A 169 23.13 -15.12 25.63
C ASP A 169 22.14 -15.06 26.80
N GLU A 170 22.49 -15.63 27.96
CA GLU A 170 21.61 -15.65 29.13
C GLU A 170 21.18 -14.24 29.59
N ARG A 171 22.07 -13.25 29.39
CA ARG A 171 21.84 -11.86 29.78
C ARG A 171 20.85 -11.14 28.87
N THR A 172 20.74 -11.55 27.60
CA THR A 172 19.90 -10.90 26.58
C THR A 172 18.67 -11.72 26.21
N ARG A 173 18.55 -12.97 26.69
CA ARG A 173 17.48 -13.92 26.35
C ARG A 173 16.09 -13.30 26.25
N GLY A 174 15.63 -12.55 27.26
CA GLY A 174 14.28 -11.96 27.24
C GLY A 174 14.09 -10.87 26.18
N LEU A 175 15.16 -10.17 25.79
CA LEU A 175 15.13 -9.21 24.68
C LEU A 175 15.18 -9.95 23.33
N ASP A 176 16.06 -10.94 23.20
CA ASP A 176 16.19 -11.74 21.99
C ASP A 176 14.89 -12.49 21.66
N GLU A 177 14.20 -13.06 22.65
CA GLU A 177 12.90 -13.70 22.46
C GLU A 177 11.85 -12.74 21.88
N ARG A 178 11.84 -11.48 22.31
CA ARG A 178 10.94 -10.46 21.77
C ARG A 178 11.31 -10.08 20.34
N ILE A 179 12.60 -9.94 20.04
CA ILE A 179 13.09 -9.66 18.68
C ILE A 179 12.77 -10.82 17.74
N ASN A 180 13.02 -12.05 18.17
CA ASN A 180 12.73 -13.28 17.43
C ASN A 180 11.23 -13.40 17.11
N ALA A 181 10.34 -13.04 18.05
CA ALA A 181 8.90 -13.01 17.79
C ALA A 181 8.50 -12.04 16.65
N ILE A 182 9.20 -10.91 16.51
CA ILE A 182 8.97 -9.97 15.41
C ILE A 182 9.44 -10.57 14.08
N PHE A 183 10.62 -11.21 14.06
CA PHE A 183 11.09 -11.94 12.88
C PHE A 183 10.13 -13.05 12.45
N ILE A 184 9.65 -13.86 13.40
CA ILE A 184 8.71 -14.95 13.12
C ILE A 184 7.50 -14.40 12.39
N ARG A 185 6.83 -13.41 12.98
CA ARG A 185 5.65 -12.77 12.38
C ARG A 185 5.95 -12.23 10.97
N ALA A 186 7.02 -11.43 10.82
CA ALA A 186 7.31 -10.74 9.56
C ALA A 186 7.80 -11.67 8.43
N LEU A 187 8.55 -12.72 8.75
CA LEU A 187 9.03 -13.69 7.76
C LEU A 187 7.96 -14.73 7.40
N GLU A 188 7.10 -15.12 8.34
CA GLU A 188 5.95 -15.98 8.06
C GLU A 188 4.92 -15.29 7.16
N GLU A 189 4.69 -13.98 7.33
CA GLU A 189 3.88 -13.18 6.39
C GLU A 189 4.45 -13.18 4.95
N LYS A 190 5.77 -13.37 4.80
CA LYS A 190 6.45 -13.53 3.49
C LYS A 190 6.38 -14.94 2.93
N GLY A 191 5.90 -15.92 3.70
CA GLY A 191 5.76 -17.32 3.29
C GLY A 191 6.90 -18.25 3.74
N LEU A 192 7.83 -17.78 4.59
CA LEU A 192 8.80 -18.64 5.24
C LEU A 192 8.19 -19.28 6.50
N GLN A 193 8.87 -20.26 7.10
CA GLN A 193 8.40 -20.96 8.30
C GLN A 193 9.49 -21.07 9.36
N PHE A 194 9.14 -20.83 10.63
CA PHE A 194 10.07 -21.07 11.72
C PHE A 194 10.26 -22.57 11.96
N ASN A 195 11.50 -23.07 11.84
CA ASN A 195 11.86 -24.47 12.10
C ASN A 195 13.17 -24.55 12.89
N PRO A 196 13.14 -24.67 14.23
CA PRO A 196 14.35 -24.75 15.02
C PRO A 196 15.11 -26.07 14.89
N ALA A 197 14.47 -27.14 14.39
CA ALA A 197 15.10 -28.45 14.27
C ALA A 197 15.99 -28.55 13.03
N ASP A 198 15.45 -28.18 11.88
CA ASP A 198 16.14 -28.28 10.58
C ASP A 198 15.82 -27.06 9.68
N PRO A 199 16.35 -25.87 10.02
CA PRO A 199 16.16 -24.66 9.24
C PRO A 199 17.09 -24.63 8.02
N ASP A 200 16.61 -24.01 6.93
CA ASP A 200 17.46 -23.74 5.78
C ASP A 200 18.50 -22.63 6.06
N PHE A 201 18.17 -21.67 6.93
CA PHE A 201 19.11 -20.62 7.36
C PHE A 201 18.92 -20.18 8.82
N ILE A 202 19.98 -19.66 9.42
CA ILE A 202 20.02 -19.18 10.81
C ILE A 202 20.09 -17.65 10.82
N ILE A 203 19.27 -17.03 11.66
CA ILE A 203 19.26 -15.58 11.90
C ILE A 203 20.09 -15.27 13.14
N GLN A 204 21.05 -14.36 13.00
CA GLN A 204 21.81 -13.78 14.12
C GLN A 204 21.56 -12.28 14.17
N THR A 205 21.33 -11.73 15.36
CA THR A 205 21.12 -10.29 15.56
C THR A 205 22.22 -9.67 16.39
N TYR A 206 22.46 -8.38 16.21
CA TYR A 206 23.30 -7.56 17.07
C TYR A 206 22.69 -6.16 17.21
N TYR A 207 22.89 -5.52 18.35
CA TYR A 207 22.26 -4.22 18.60
C TYR A 207 22.98 -3.42 19.69
N SER A 208 22.81 -2.10 19.63
CA SER A 208 23.25 -1.18 20.67
C SER A 208 22.24 -0.03 20.84
N TYR A 209 22.11 0.47 22.07
CA TYR A 209 21.26 1.62 22.38
C TYR A 209 21.99 2.46 23.44
N GLN A 210 22.40 3.67 23.06
CA GLN A 210 23.26 4.50 23.90
C GLN A 210 22.71 5.92 24.00
N SER A 211 22.64 6.46 25.23
CA SER A 211 22.42 7.89 25.43
C SER A 211 23.63 8.68 24.96
N ASN A 212 23.39 9.82 24.33
CA ASN A 212 24.46 10.71 23.90
C ASN A 212 24.83 11.70 25.02
N SER A 213 26.06 11.62 25.53
CA SER A 213 26.55 12.51 26.59
C SER A 213 26.67 13.98 26.16
N MET A 214 26.67 14.26 24.85
CA MET A 214 26.75 15.62 24.31
C MET A 214 25.38 16.28 24.13
N PHE A 215 24.29 15.56 24.38
CA PHE A 215 22.92 16.04 24.21
C PHE A 215 22.62 17.26 25.10
N LYS A 216 21.97 18.26 24.52
CA LYS A 216 21.55 19.50 25.18
C LYS A 216 20.09 19.81 24.85
N SER A 217 19.20 19.67 25.83
CA SER A 217 17.77 19.94 25.65
C SER A 217 17.45 21.42 25.40
N ASP A 218 18.38 22.33 25.70
CA ASP A 218 18.29 23.77 25.49
C ASP A 218 19.00 24.25 24.22
N SER A 219 19.43 23.33 23.36
CA SER A 219 20.06 23.67 22.09
C SER A 219 19.12 24.51 21.20
N PRO A 220 19.61 25.58 20.54
CA PRO A 220 18.77 26.48 19.73
C PRO A 220 18.06 25.81 18.55
N THR A 221 18.57 24.66 18.11
CA THR A 221 18.05 23.90 16.96
C THR A 221 17.26 22.66 17.36
N TYR A 222 17.18 22.36 18.67
CA TYR A 222 16.39 21.24 19.14
C TYR A 222 14.91 21.45 18.83
N GLY A 223 14.30 20.50 18.11
CA GLY A 223 12.90 20.56 17.68
C GLY A 223 12.63 21.38 16.41
N SER A 224 13.64 21.96 15.75
CA SER A 224 13.46 22.69 14.48
C SER A 224 13.48 21.79 13.23
N TYR A 225 13.95 20.56 13.39
CA TYR A 225 14.10 19.54 12.35
C TYR A 225 12.77 18.99 11.83
N GLN A 226 12.80 18.41 10.62
CA GLN A 226 11.59 17.87 10.02
C GLN A 226 11.07 16.63 10.78
N PRO A 227 9.75 16.51 11.00
CA PRO A 227 9.16 15.29 11.55
C PRO A 227 9.40 14.07 10.66
N VAL A 228 9.90 12.98 11.26
CA VAL A 228 10.02 11.69 10.58
C VAL A 228 8.75 10.88 10.76
N TRP A 229 8.31 10.27 9.66
CA TRP A 229 7.11 9.44 9.58
C TRP A 229 7.48 8.05 9.06
N ARG A 230 6.95 7.00 9.71
CA ARG A 230 7.12 5.59 9.32
C ARG A 230 5.75 4.93 9.17
N PHE A 231 5.64 3.94 8.30
CA PHE A 231 4.41 3.20 8.11
C PHE A 231 4.33 2.00 9.05
N ASP A 232 3.30 1.98 9.89
CA ASP A 232 2.95 0.87 10.76
C ASP A 232 2.28 -0.22 9.94
N THR A 233 3.03 -1.28 9.63
CA THR A 233 2.55 -2.40 8.83
C THR A 233 1.44 -3.19 9.51
N ARG A 234 1.33 -3.13 10.85
CA ARG A 234 0.33 -3.87 11.63
C ARG A 234 -1.01 -3.14 11.69
N ASN A 235 -0.94 -1.83 11.87
CA ASN A 235 -2.14 -0.97 11.99
C ASN A 235 -2.47 -0.23 10.70
N HIS A 236 -1.73 -0.47 9.61
CA HIS A 236 -1.86 0.16 8.31
C HIS A 236 -1.97 1.68 8.33
N ARG A 237 -1.12 2.32 9.14
CA ARG A 237 -1.18 3.77 9.33
C ARG A 237 0.20 4.37 9.42
N THR A 238 0.32 5.62 8.98
CA THR A 238 1.57 6.34 9.16
C THR A 238 1.65 6.98 10.54
N VAL A 239 2.80 6.81 11.20
CA VAL A 239 3.04 7.26 12.57
C VAL A 239 4.28 8.14 12.63
N LYS A 240 4.20 9.23 13.41
CA LYS A 240 5.35 10.07 13.70
C LYS A 240 6.25 9.35 14.67
N VAL A 241 7.54 9.25 14.35
CA VAL A 241 8.54 8.59 15.19
C VAL A 241 9.58 9.61 15.68
N PRO A 242 10.16 9.41 16.89
CA PRO A 242 11.15 10.33 17.47
C PRO A 242 12.55 10.11 16.88
N LEU A 243 12.63 10.11 15.55
CA LEU A 243 13.86 9.93 14.78
C LEU A 243 14.19 11.22 14.03
N TYR A 244 15.45 11.37 13.64
CA TYR A 244 15.87 12.37 12.67
C TYR A 244 15.93 11.80 11.27
N ASP A 245 15.62 12.63 10.27
CA ASP A 245 15.72 12.19 8.88
C ASP A 245 17.19 11.86 8.56
N PRO A 246 17.49 10.67 8.02
CA PRO A 246 18.85 10.25 7.70
C PRO A 246 19.57 11.16 6.70
N SER A 247 18.84 11.91 5.87
CA SER A 247 19.40 12.90 4.94
C SER A 247 19.64 14.28 5.57
N GLU A 248 19.09 14.54 6.76
CA GLU A 248 19.18 15.83 7.43
C GLU A 248 20.45 15.93 8.28
N ALA A 249 21.14 17.07 8.18
CA ALA A 249 22.32 17.38 8.96
C ALA A 249 21.91 17.85 10.36
N VAL A 250 21.90 16.91 11.31
CA VAL A 250 21.54 17.14 12.71
C VAL A 250 22.79 17.37 13.53
N ARG A 251 22.75 18.37 14.41
CA ARG A 251 23.88 18.62 15.31
C ARG A 251 23.98 17.51 16.35
N VAL A 252 25.21 17.15 16.69
CA VAL A 252 25.47 16.08 17.67
C VAL A 252 24.86 16.42 19.04
N ASP A 253 24.78 17.69 19.43
CA ASP A 253 24.14 18.10 20.69
C ASP A 253 22.60 18.10 20.67
N ASP A 254 21.97 17.88 19.51
CA ASP A 254 20.50 17.69 19.41
C ASP A 254 20.10 16.21 19.44
N ILE A 255 21.04 15.28 19.26
CA ILE A 255 20.77 13.83 19.25
C ILE A 255 20.72 13.33 20.69
N ALA A 256 19.57 12.81 21.14
CA ALA A 256 19.41 12.30 22.50
C ALA A 256 19.98 10.88 22.66
N TYR A 257 19.77 10.01 21.67
CA TYR A 257 20.23 8.62 21.69
C TYR A 257 20.70 8.18 20.29
N ASN A 258 21.63 7.23 20.28
CA ASN A 258 22.02 6.49 19.09
C ASN A 258 21.55 5.04 19.23
N LEU A 259 20.90 4.53 18.18
CA LEU A 259 20.43 3.16 18.10
C LEU A 259 21.08 2.47 16.91
N GLU A 260 21.62 1.28 17.14
CA GLU A 260 22.11 0.39 16.10
C GLU A 260 21.41 -0.94 16.23
N PHE A 261 20.92 -1.47 15.12
CA PHE A 261 20.38 -2.82 15.04
C PHE A 261 20.76 -3.45 13.71
N GLY A 262 21.30 -4.65 13.74
CA GLY A 262 21.55 -5.43 12.54
C GLY A 262 21.21 -6.90 12.70
N TYR A 263 21.02 -7.55 11.55
CA TYR A 263 20.76 -8.98 11.46
C TYR A 263 21.50 -9.60 10.30
N ARG A 264 21.88 -10.86 10.47
CA ARG A 264 22.60 -11.70 9.51
C ARG A 264 21.84 -12.99 9.28
N PHE A 265 21.75 -13.41 8.03
CA PHE A 265 21.29 -14.74 7.65
C PHE A 265 22.49 -15.57 7.23
N TYR A 266 22.63 -16.74 7.87
CA TYR A 266 23.65 -17.72 7.55
C TYR A 266 23.00 -18.96 6.93
N ASP A 267 23.45 -19.35 5.74
CA ASP A 267 22.98 -20.55 5.06
C ASP A 267 23.38 -21.81 5.86
N ARG A 268 22.44 -22.76 5.95
CA ARG A 268 22.63 -24.10 6.52
C ARG A 268 22.27 -25.21 5.51
N LYS A 269 21.64 -24.86 4.40
CA LYS A 269 21.08 -25.77 3.39
C LYS A 269 22.15 -26.39 2.48
N PHE A 270 23.14 -25.59 2.05
CA PHE A 270 24.07 -26.01 0.99
C PHE A 270 25.52 -26.20 1.44
N ILE A 271 25.76 -26.33 2.75
CA ILE A 271 27.11 -26.31 3.30
C ILE A 271 27.52 -27.66 3.90
N GLY A 272 28.80 -28.02 3.76
CA GLY A 272 29.42 -29.10 4.51
C GLY A 272 29.37 -28.85 6.03
N ALA A 273 29.39 -29.92 6.83
CA ALA A 273 29.26 -29.81 8.28
C ALA A 273 30.31 -28.84 8.88
N GLY A 274 29.86 -27.73 9.47
CA GLY A 274 30.68 -26.79 10.24
C GLY A 274 30.99 -25.45 9.59
N GLU A 275 30.66 -25.24 8.31
CA GLU A 275 30.79 -23.93 7.66
C GLU A 275 29.43 -23.20 7.67
N MET A 276 29.42 -21.91 8.00
CA MET A 276 28.26 -21.02 7.89
C MET A 276 28.59 -19.92 6.90
N SER A 277 27.83 -19.83 5.81
CA SER A 277 28.03 -18.80 4.77
C SER A 277 27.06 -17.66 5.01
N LEU A 278 27.57 -16.44 5.17
CA LEU A 278 26.73 -15.25 5.25
C LEU A 278 26.05 -15.05 3.89
N ILE A 279 24.72 -15.07 3.88
CA ILE A 279 23.93 -14.86 2.65
C ILE A 279 23.28 -13.48 2.61
N TRP A 280 22.96 -12.90 3.76
CA TRP A 280 22.33 -11.59 3.85
C TRP A 280 22.72 -10.92 5.16
N GLU A 281 22.99 -9.62 5.12
CA GLU A 281 23.12 -8.77 6.30
C GLU A 281 22.38 -7.46 6.07
N SER A 282 21.70 -6.96 7.09
CA SER A 282 21.18 -5.59 7.08
C SER A 282 21.36 -4.93 8.42
N GLU A 283 21.66 -3.63 8.39
CA GLU A 283 21.97 -2.83 9.58
C GLU A 283 21.27 -1.47 9.48
N ALA A 284 20.60 -1.07 10.56
CA ALA A 284 20.05 0.27 10.73
C ALA A 284 20.84 1.03 11.80
N LYS A 285 21.25 2.26 11.48
CA LYS A 285 21.88 3.22 12.40
C LYS A 285 21.02 4.48 12.49
N GLU A 286 20.34 4.65 13.62
CA GLU A 286 19.34 5.69 13.82
C GLU A 286 19.79 6.72 14.86
N ARG A 287 19.41 7.97 14.60
CA ARG A 287 19.60 9.12 15.50
C ARG A 287 18.24 9.50 16.09
N LEU A 288 18.12 9.44 17.41
CA LEU A 288 16.84 9.63 18.10
C LEU A 288 16.77 11.02 18.74
N SER A 289 15.63 11.69 18.60
CA SER A 289 15.35 13.00 19.22
C SER A 289 14.87 12.88 20.67
N SER A 290 14.28 11.75 21.04
CA SER A 290 13.87 11.45 22.42
C SER A 290 13.91 9.94 22.67
N ARG A 291 13.57 9.50 23.89
CA ARG A 291 13.61 8.09 24.25
C ARG A 291 12.67 7.27 23.35
N TYR A 292 13.22 6.22 22.73
CA TYR A 292 12.47 5.26 21.92
C TYR A 292 13.11 3.89 22.12
N ASP A 293 12.52 3.08 22.98
CA ASP A 293 13.15 1.84 23.44
C ASP A 293 13.34 0.87 22.27
N LEU A 294 14.45 0.12 22.28
CA LEU A 294 14.87 -0.73 21.16
C LEU A 294 13.75 -1.65 20.65
N VAL A 295 12.99 -2.28 21.55
CA VAL A 295 11.90 -3.18 21.12
C VAL A 295 10.75 -2.42 20.46
N ASP A 296 10.39 -1.24 20.96
CA ASP A 296 9.33 -0.42 20.36
C ASP A 296 9.78 0.12 18.99
N TYR A 297 11.07 0.40 18.83
CA TYR A 297 11.67 0.68 17.53
C TYR A 297 11.54 -0.52 16.60
N LEU A 298 11.94 -1.72 17.05
CA LEU A 298 11.95 -2.92 16.19
C LEU A 298 10.55 -3.42 15.85
N GLU A 299 9.57 -3.33 16.74
CA GLU A 299 8.17 -3.70 16.45
C GLU A 299 7.62 -2.94 15.23
N MET A 300 8.04 -1.69 15.05
CA MET A 300 7.66 -0.84 13.93
C MET A 300 8.60 -1.01 12.72
N ASN A 301 9.91 -1.02 12.95
CA ASN A 301 10.89 -0.82 11.88
C ASN A 301 11.50 -2.13 11.35
N LEU A 302 11.56 -3.20 12.14
CA LEU A 302 12.11 -4.48 11.68
C LEU A 302 11.29 -5.09 10.53
N PRO A 303 9.94 -5.11 10.57
CA PRO A 303 9.15 -5.54 9.41
C PRO A 303 9.47 -4.75 8.14
N LEU A 304 9.70 -3.43 8.26
CA LEU A 304 10.10 -2.58 7.13
C LEU A 304 11.51 -2.94 6.63
N MET A 305 12.48 -3.14 7.52
CA MET A 305 13.84 -3.58 7.14
C MET A 305 13.81 -4.92 6.38
N LEU A 306 12.97 -5.85 6.82
CA LEU A 306 12.78 -7.16 6.19
C LEU A 306 12.13 -7.09 4.82
N LEU A 307 11.45 -5.98 4.45
CA LEU A 307 10.91 -5.82 3.10
C LEU A 307 12.01 -5.80 2.03
N LYS A 308 13.23 -5.37 2.38
CA LYS A 308 14.38 -5.48 1.48
C LYS A 308 14.76 -6.94 1.21
N PHE A 309 14.51 -7.90 2.10
CA PHE A 309 14.78 -9.30 1.76
C PHE A 309 13.65 -9.85 0.86
N PRO A 310 13.93 -10.40 -0.34
CA PRO A 310 15.24 -10.78 -0.90
C PRO A 310 15.89 -9.79 -1.89
N TYR A 311 15.29 -8.62 -2.10
CA TYR A 311 15.76 -7.59 -3.03
C TYR A 311 16.49 -6.41 -2.37
N PRO A 312 17.83 -6.38 -2.41
CA PRO A 312 18.59 -5.37 -1.70
C PRO A 312 18.42 -3.96 -2.27
N GLY A 313 18.05 -3.82 -3.56
CA GLY A 313 18.00 -2.54 -4.26
C GLY A 313 19.23 -1.66 -3.95
N ASN A 314 19.01 -0.46 -3.38
CA ASN A 314 20.09 0.35 -2.84
C ASN A 314 20.69 -0.28 -1.58
N ARG A 315 22.00 -0.52 -1.58
CA ARG A 315 22.72 -1.20 -0.49
C ARG A 315 23.13 -0.28 0.67
N SER A 316 23.01 1.04 0.53
CA SER A 316 23.44 2.01 1.54
C SER A 316 22.28 2.58 2.35
N PHE A 317 21.06 2.53 1.82
CA PHE A 317 19.84 2.97 2.48
C PHE A 317 18.62 2.27 1.89
N ALA A 318 17.47 2.43 2.53
CA ALA A 318 16.20 1.91 2.03
C ALA A 318 15.24 3.05 1.71
N THR A 319 14.66 3.02 0.51
CA THR A 319 13.54 3.88 0.14
C THR A 319 12.27 3.04 0.11
N PHE A 320 11.22 3.53 0.74
CA PHE A 320 9.93 2.86 0.77
C PHE A 320 8.90 3.67 0.01
N GLN A 321 8.11 3.00 -0.82
CA GLN A 321 6.86 3.54 -1.36
C GLN A 321 5.70 2.72 -0.81
N VAL A 322 4.88 3.37 0.00
CA VAL A 322 3.65 2.83 0.55
C VAL A 322 2.49 3.24 -0.34
N LYS A 323 1.69 2.27 -0.75
CA LYS A 323 0.37 2.45 -1.35
C LYS A 323 -0.62 1.65 -0.52
N TYR A 324 -1.41 2.36 0.28
CA TYR A 324 -2.46 1.79 1.10
C TYR A 324 -3.80 2.38 0.68
N LEU A 325 -4.76 1.50 0.43
CA LEU A 325 -6.11 1.85 0.02
C LEU A 325 -7.11 0.94 0.73
N LYS A 326 -8.02 1.53 1.51
CA LYS A 326 -9.14 0.83 2.11
C LYS A 326 -10.46 1.52 1.75
N TYR A 327 -11.41 0.77 1.20
CA TYR A 327 -12.66 1.33 0.69
C TYR A 327 -13.78 0.28 0.64
N ASN A 328 -15.02 0.74 0.58
CA ASN A 328 -16.17 -0.10 0.25
C ASN A 328 -16.18 -0.42 -1.24
N TYR A 329 -16.09 -1.70 -1.55
CA TYR A 329 -16.25 -2.23 -2.89
C TYR A 329 -17.68 -2.76 -3.08
N THR A 330 -18.40 -2.16 -4.03
CA THR A 330 -19.68 -2.65 -4.54
C THR A 330 -19.52 -3.30 -5.92
N GLY A 331 -18.49 -2.95 -6.69
CA GLY A 331 -18.26 -3.42 -8.05
C GLY A 331 -18.89 -2.55 -9.14
N ILE A 332 -19.36 -1.34 -8.81
CA ILE A 332 -19.89 -0.39 -9.79
C ILE A 332 -18.74 0.36 -10.48
N GLY A 333 -18.78 0.42 -11.81
CA GLY A 333 -17.99 1.34 -12.63
C GLY A 333 -18.85 2.47 -13.16
N TYR A 334 -18.50 3.70 -12.80
CA TYR A 334 -19.21 4.92 -13.22
C TYR A 334 -18.63 5.48 -14.53
N ASP A 335 -19.41 6.23 -15.32
CA ASP A 335 -18.85 6.98 -16.44
C ASP A 335 -17.98 8.13 -15.92
N MET A 336 -16.71 8.19 -16.33
CA MET A 336 -15.75 9.22 -15.95
C MET A 336 -16.18 10.63 -16.36
N ASN A 337 -17.02 10.75 -17.39
CA ASN A 337 -17.58 12.03 -17.84
C ASN A 337 -18.93 12.36 -17.18
N ASP A 338 -19.61 11.34 -16.67
CA ASP A 338 -20.92 11.47 -16.02
C ASP A 338 -21.04 10.50 -14.85
N LEU A 339 -20.53 10.92 -13.69
CA LEU A 339 -20.34 10.08 -12.50
C LEU A 339 -21.63 9.56 -11.84
N LYS A 340 -22.81 9.87 -12.40
CA LYS A 340 -24.10 9.27 -12.04
C LYS A 340 -24.43 8.01 -12.87
N SER A 341 -23.84 7.86 -14.04
CA SER A 341 -24.16 6.79 -14.97
C SER A 341 -23.32 5.54 -14.69
N VAL A 342 -23.97 4.40 -14.53
CA VAL A 342 -23.31 3.08 -14.39
C VAL A 342 -22.98 2.55 -15.78
N VAL A 343 -21.71 2.36 -16.09
CA VAL A 343 -21.25 1.84 -17.39
C VAL A 343 -20.74 0.41 -17.30
N SER A 344 -20.40 -0.06 -16.11
CA SER A 344 -20.02 -1.45 -15.86
C SER A 344 -20.41 -1.88 -14.46
N VAL A 345 -20.67 -3.18 -14.29
CA VAL A 345 -20.86 -3.82 -13.00
C VAL A 345 -20.05 -5.12 -13.01
N ASP A 346 -19.13 -5.25 -12.07
CA ASP A 346 -18.24 -6.41 -11.98
C ASP A 346 -19.07 -7.71 -11.78
N PRO A 347 -18.82 -8.78 -12.55
CA PRO A 347 -19.55 -10.04 -12.37
C PRO A 347 -19.42 -10.61 -10.95
N GLY A 348 -20.55 -11.00 -10.35
CA GLY A 348 -20.59 -11.55 -8.99
C GLY A 348 -20.30 -10.56 -7.86
N SER A 349 -20.12 -9.27 -8.17
CA SER A 349 -19.95 -8.21 -7.17
C SER A 349 -21.21 -7.95 -6.35
N PRO A 350 -21.10 -7.28 -5.18
CA PRO A 350 -22.27 -6.91 -4.39
C PRO A 350 -23.35 -6.14 -5.17
N ALA A 351 -22.97 -5.24 -6.06
CA ALA A 351 -23.90 -4.49 -6.88
C ALA A 351 -24.60 -5.37 -7.92
N ALA A 352 -23.87 -6.32 -8.54
CA ALA A 352 -24.45 -7.31 -9.45
C ALA A 352 -25.49 -8.19 -8.73
N ILE A 353 -25.16 -8.66 -7.51
CA ILE A 353 -26.06 -9.49 -6.68
C ILE A 353 -27.32 -8.71 -6.29
N ALA A 354 -27.17 -7.43 -5.95
CA ALA A 354 -28.31 -6.57 -5.63
C ALA A 354 -29.19 -6.27 -6.85
N GLY A 355 -28.65 -6.36 -8.07
CA GLY A 355 -29.39 -6.18 -9.32
C GLY A 355 -29.16 -4.83 -10.01
N ILE A 356 -28.11 -4.10 -9.62
CA ILE A 356 -27.60 -2.94 -10.37
C ILE A 356 -27.04 -3.42 -11.71
N ARG A 357 -27.25 -2.65 -12.78
CA ARG A 357 -26.86 -3.02 -14.15
C ARG A 357 -26.21 -1.84 -14.87
N PRO A 358 -25.36 -2.11 -15.88
CA PRO A 358 -24.94 -1.08 -16.84
C PRO A 358 -26.18 -0.41 -17.47
N GLY A 359 -26.12 0.92 -17.60
CA GLY A 359 -27.23 1.76 -18.06
C GLY A 359 -28.08 2.36 -16.94
N ASP A 360 -27.93 1.92 -15.69
CA ASP A 360 -28.57 2.56 -14.54
C ASP A 360 -28.01 3.97 -14.30
N VAL A 361 -28.88 4.91 -13.92
CA VAL A 361 -28.48 6.26 -13.52
C VAL A 361 -28.73 6.42 -12.03
N VAL A 362 -27.67 6.55 -11.23
CA VAL A 362 -27.76 6.72 -9.78
C VAL A 362 -28.33 8.10 -9.45
N THR A 363 -29.42 8.14 -8.70
CA THR A 363 -30.11 9.36 -8.29
C THR A 363 -29.95 9.66 -6.80
N ASN A 364 -29.61 8.65 -5.98
CA ASN A 364 -29.33 8.80 -4.55
C ASN A 364 -28.36 7.73 -4.05
N ILE A 365 -27.46 8.12 -3.14
CA ILE A 365 -26.64 7.19 -2.37
C ILE A 365 -26.79 7.51 -0.88
N GLN A 366 -27.35 6.59 -0.10
CA GLN A 366 -27.48 6.70 1.36
C GLN A 366 -28.16 7.99 1.84
N GLY A 367 -29.26 8.37 1.20
CA GLY A 367 -29.99 9.61 1.51
C GLY A 367 -29.37 10.87 0.90
N GLN A 368 -28.19 10.76 0.26
CA GLN A 368 -27.57 11.85 -0.48
C GLN A 368 -28.02 11.82 -1.94
N GLY A 369 -28.96 12.70 -2.28
CA GLY A 369 -29.37 12.96 -3.66
C GLY A 369 -28.15 13.28 -4.53
N PHE A 370 -28.03 12.55 -5.64
CA PHE A 370 -26.82 12.44 -6.44
C PHE A 370 -26.90 13.19 -7.77
N ASN A 371 -27.80 14.17 -7.87
CA ASN A 371 -27.86 15.03 -9.04
C ASN A 371 -26.74 16.09 -9.01
N HIS A 372 -25.76 15.93 -9.91
CA HIS A 372 -24.59 16.79 -9.97
C HIS A 372 -24.04 16.93 -11.39
N THR A 373 -23.31 18.01 -11.61
CA THR A 373 -22.29 18.11 -12.66
C THR A 373 -20.91 17.89 -12.04
N SER A 374 -19.92 17.51 -12.84
CA SER A 374 -18.52 17.36 -12.39
C SER A 374 -17.99 18.63 -11.70
N GLN A 375 -18.39 19.80 -12.19
CA GLN A 375 -18.08 21.09 -11.54
C GLN A 375 -18.72 21.20 -10.15
N SER A 376 -20.03 20.94 -10.04
CA SER A 376 -20.72 21.06 -8.75
C SER A 376 -20.23 20.07 -7.69
N LEU A 377 -19.79 18.87 -8.12
CA LEU A 377 -19.19 17.87 -7.25
C LEU A 377 -17.80 18.33 -6.76
N THR A 378 -16.98 18.87 -7.67
CA THR A 378 -15.67 19.44 -7.34
C THR A 378 -15.79 20.62 -6.37
N GLU A 379 -16.76 21.53 -6.61
CA GLU A 379 -17.02 22.67 -5.73
C GLU A 379 -17.51 22.23 -4.34
N GLY A 380 -18.41 21.24 -4.28
CA GLY A 380 -18.90 20.65 -3.04
C GLY A 380 -17.77 20.03 -2.21
N TYR A 381 -16.92 19.23 -2.86
CA TYR A 381 -15.75 18.63 -2.21
C TYR A 381 -14.75 19.69 -1.72
N ARG A 382 -14.39 20.67 -2.56
CA ARG A 382 -13.49 21.77 -2.14
C ARG A 382 -14.04 22.58 -0.97
N ARG A 383 -15.36 22.84 -0.97
CA ARG A 383 -16.03 23.52 0.14
C ARG A 383 -15.95 22.70 1.43
N PHE A 384 -16.21 21.38 1.34
CA PHE A 384 -16.04 20.47 2.47
C PHE A 384 -14.63 20.58 3.06
N LEU A 385 -13.59 20.51 2.22
CA LEU A 385 -12.20 20.63 2.69
C LEU A 385 -11.91 21.96 3.37
N ALA A 386 -12.34 23.06 2.77
CA ALA A 386 -12.09 24.40 3.30
C ALA A 386 -12.78 24.62 4.66
N GLU A 387 -14.01 24.13 4.82
CA GLU A 387 -14.85 24.39 5.99
C GLU A 387 -14.65 23.40 7.14
N THR A 388 -14.00 22.25 6.89
CA THR A 388 -13.75 21.21 7.90
C THR A 388 -12.29 21.11 8.34
N MET A 389 -11.41 21.96 7.81
CA MET A 389 -9.97 21.89 8.12
C MET A 389 -9.66 22.07 9.62
N ASN A 390 -10.49 22.81 10.34
CA ASN A 390 -10.39 22.99 11.80
C ASN A 390 -10.73 21.71 12.60
N LEU A 391 -11.34 20.70 11.99
CA LEU A 391 -11.67 19.42 12.62
C LEU A 391 -10.51 18.40 12.59
N ARG A 392 -9.41 18.74 11.92
CA ARG A 392 -8.23 17.89 11.72
C ARG A 392 -7.27 17.90 12.92
N ASP A 393 -6.61 16.77 13.16
CA ASP A 393 -5.54 16.68 14.16
C ASP A 393 -4.21 17.22 13.61
N HIS A 394 -3.82 18.41 14.07
CA HIS A 394 -2.59 19.07 13.64
C HIS A 394 -1.31 18.31 13.97
N ARG A 395 -1.35 17.39 14.95
CA ARG A 395 -0.21 16.53 15.30
C ARG A 395 0.08 15.50 14.22
N THR A 396 -0.90 15.22 13.36
CA THR A 396 -0.81 14.24 12.27
C THR A 396 -0.34 14.84 10.95
N ARG A 397 0.05 16.13 10.91
CA ARG A 397 0.38 16.83 9.66
C ARG A 397 1.55 16.21 8.90
N TYR A 398 1.35 15.92 7.61
CA TYR A 398 2.38 15.42 6.71
C TYR A 398 2.27 15.97 5.29
N THR A 399 3.34 15.76 4.50
CA THR A 399 3.36 16.04 3.06
C THR A 399 3.10 14.75 2.28
N ASP A 400 2.14 14.76 1.35
CA ASP A 400 1.85 13.60 0.48
C ASP A 400 2.86 13.44 -0.68
N SER A 401 2.69 12.38 -1.48
CA SER A 401 3.50 12.09 -2.68
C SER A 401 3.46 13.20 -3.74
N ASN A 402 2.42 14.03 -3.75
CA ASN A 402 2.22 15.12 -4.70
C ASN A 402 2.74 16.48 -4.17
N GLY A 403 3.27 16.52 -2.94
CA GLY A 403 3.83 17.72 -2.33
C GLY A 403 2.82 18.59 -1.57
N PHE A 404 1.58 18.13 -1.36
CA PHE A 404 0.61 18.83 -0.52
C PHE A 404 0.96 18.66 0.97
N LYS A 405 1.23 19.78 1.66
CA LYS A 405 1.88 19.79 2.99
C LYS A 405 0.92 19.74 4.19
N ASP A 406 -0.37 19.88 3.94
CA ASP A 406 -1.40 20.00 4.99
C ASP A 406 -2.30 18.75 5.07
N CYS A 407 -1.78 17.58 4.70
CA CYS A 407 -2.48 16.33 4.96
C CYS A 407 -2.51 16.06 6.46
N MET A 408 -3.70 15.84 7.00
CA MET A 408 -3.93 15.59 8.43
C MET A 408 -5.07 14.59 8.59
N PHE A 409 -4.98 13.67 9.54
CA PHE A 409 -6.10 12.81 9.93
C PHE A 409 -7.17 13.62 10.69
N TRP A 410 -8.36 13.07 10.81
CA TRP A 410 -9.41 13.66 11.61
C TRP A 410 -9.08 13.58 13.10
N ASP A 411 -9.37 14.63 13.87
CA ASP A 411 -9.30 14.54 15.33
C ASP A 411 -10.46 13.66 15.84
N VAL A 412 -10.12 12.61 16.59
CA VAL A 412 -11.09 11.68 17.20
C VAL A 412 -12.19 12.40 17.96
N LYS A 413 -11.88 13.53 18.61
CA LYS A 413 -12.87 14.33 19.35
C LYS A 413 -13.92 14.98 18.46
N ASN A 414 -13.63 15.14 17.17
CA ASN A 414 -14.48 15.82 16.20
C ASN A 414 -15.22 14.86 15.25
N TYR A 415 -15.09 13.53 15.41
CA TYR A 415 -15.70 12.55 14.49
C TYR A 415 -17.22 12.78 14.28
N GLY A 416 -17.96 13.12 15.33
CA GLY A 416 -19.38 13.46 15.20
C GLY A 416 -19.64 14.67 14.29
N ALA A 417 -18.85 15.74 14.46
CA ALA A 417 -18.96 16.94 13.63
C ALA A 417 -18.54 16.70 12.17
N VAL A 418 -17.55 15.83 11.94
CA VAL A 418 -17.16 15.42 10.57
C VAL A 418 -18.29 14.64 9.91
N SER A 419 -18.91 13.69 10.61
CA SER A 419 -20.02 12.90 10.07
C SER A 419 -21.25 13.76 9.80
N GLU A 420 -21.57 14.71 10.69
CA GLU A 420 -22.62 15.70 10.47
C GLU A 420 -22.35 16.54 9.22
N ALA A 421 -21.13 17.05 9.06
CA ALA A 421 -20.73 17.79 7.86
C ALA A 421 -20.90 16.94 6.59
N ILE A 422 -20.43 15.69 6.57
CA ILE A 422 -20.58 14.79 5.42
C ILE A 422 -22.05 14.55 5.06
N SER A 423 -22.95 14.53 6.06
CA SER A 423 -24.38 14.33 5.82
C SER A 423 -25.09 15.55 5.20
N ASP A 424 -24.46 16.74 5.18
CA ASP A 424 -25.01 17.93 4.53
C ASP A 424 -24.90 17.86 3.00
N ASN A 425 -25.81 17.08 2.43
CA ASN A 425 -25.87 16.82 0.99
C ASN A 425 -26.07 18.11 0.18
N ARG A 426 -26.84 19.08 0.70
CA ARG A 426 -27.11 20.34 -0.02
C ARG A 426 -25.83 21.17 -0.18
N ARG A 427 -24.96 21.12 0.83
CA ARG A 427 -23.77 21.96 0.89
C ARG A 427 -22.57 21.34 0.19
N TYR A 428 -22.36 20.03 0.32
CA TYR A 428 -21.14 19.36 -0.09
C TYR A 428 -21.30 18.29 -1.17
N LYS A 429 -22.52 17.79 -1.43
CA LYS A 429 -22.78 16.71 -2.40
C LYS A 429 -21.88 15.48 -2.19
N ALA A 430 -21.73 15.05 -0.94
CA ALA A 430 -20.74 14.06 -0.52
C ALA A 430 -21.18 12.60 -0.74
N ALA A 431 -21.97 12.31 -1.78
CA ALA A 431 -22.53 10.97 -2.00
C ALA A 431 -21.45 9.89 -2.11
N PHE A 432 -20.31 10.19 -2.75
CA PHE A 432 -19.14 9.30 -2.83
C PHE A 432 -18.47 9.00 -1.50
N SER A 433 -18.86 9.65 -0.40
CA SER A 433 -18.44 9.27 0.95
C SER A 433 -18.86 7.83 1.32
N TYR A 434 -19.80 7.20 0.59
CA TYR A 434 -20.13 5.79 0.77
C TYR A 434 -18.88 4.88 0.66
N LEU A 435 -17.87 5.29 -0.11
CA LEU A 435 -16.60 4.57 -0.24
C LEU A 435 -15.89 4.37 1.10
N PHE A 436 -16.19 5.19 2.11
CA PHE A 436 -15.53 5.18 3.42
C PHE A 436 -16.53 5.09 4.58
N ASN A 437 -17.81 4.84 4.33
CA ASN A 437 -18.86 4.91 5.37
C ASN A 437 -18.83 3.76 6.40
N PHE A 438 -17.87 2.84 6.30
CA PHE A 438 -17.49 1.93 7.38
C PHE A 438 -16.78 2.64 8.55
N ASN A 439 -16.41 3.91 8.39
CA ASN A 439 -15.82 4.74 9.44
C ASN A 439 -16.85 5.65 10.12
N GLN A 440 -16.76 5.76 11.44
CA GLN A 440 -17.66 6.59 12.25
C GLN A 440 -17.57 8.10 11.94
N TYR A 441 -16.41 8.60 11.51
CA TYR A 441 -16.27 10.01 11.09
C TYR A 441 -16.89 10.30 9.73
N ILE A 442 -17.24 9.26 8.96
CA ILE A 442 -18.00 9.39 7.71
C ILE A 442 -19.49 9.21 7.99
N SER A 443 -19.85 8.07 8.56
CA SER A 443 -21.21 7.75 8.97
C SER A 443 -21.18 7.20 10.38
N TRP A 444 -21.76 7.95 11.32
CA TRP A 444 -21.76 7.58 12.75
C TRP A 444 -22.26 6.16 13.03
N ASN A 445 -23.29 5.73 12.29
CA ASN A 445 -23.91 4.41 12.46
C ASN A 445 -23.21 3.30 11.67
N THR A 446 -22.26 3.62 10.80
CA THR A 446 -21.49 2.68 9.96
C THR A 446 -22.39 1.58 9.35
N PRO A 447 -23.32 1.93 8.46
CA PRO A 447 -24.36 1.01 8.00
C PRO A 447 -23.77 -0.18 7.26
N LEU A 448 -24.32 -1.38 7.52
CA LEU A 448 -23.91 -2.62 6.83
C LEU A 448 -24.28 -2.62 5.35
N THR A 449 -25.33 -1.90 4.97
CA THR A 449 -25.83 -1.82 3.59
C THR A 449 -25.80 -0.39 3.08
N ILE A 450 -25.48 -0.23 1.80
CA ILE A 450 -25.55 1.00 1.02
C ILE A 450 -26.85 1.00 0.23
N ASN A 451 -27.77 1.91 0.57
CA ASN A 451 -28.98 2.12 -0.22
C ASN A 451 -28.66 2.99 -1.45
N LEU A 452 -28.96 2.47 -2.64
CA LEU A 452 -28.80 3.14 -3.92
C LEU A 452 -30.17 3.28 -4.59
N GLU A 453 -30.57 4.51 -4.87
CA GLU A 453 -31.71 4.76 -5.76
C GLU A 453 -31.16 4.99 -7.16
N VAL A 454 -31.72 4.28 -8.14
CA VAL A 454 -31.33 4.39 -9.55
C VAL A 454 -32.56 4.54 -10.42
N GLU A 455 -32.39 5.25 -11.52
CA GLU A 455 -33.37 5.32 -12.60
C GLU A 455 -32.96 4.36 -13.72
N ARG A 456 -33.89 3.48 -14.12
CA ARG A 456 -33.73 2.54 -15.23
C ARG A 456 -34.95 2.63 -16.12
N ASN A 457 -34.78 3.06 -17.36
CA ASN A 457 -35.87 3.23 -18.33
C ASN A 457 -37.02 4.14 -17.84
N GLY A 458 -36.72 5.14 -17.00
CA GLY A 458 -37.71 6.05 -16.40
C GLY A 458 -38.33 5.57 -15.09
N ASP A 459 -38.10 4.32 -14.69
CA ASP A 459 -38.56 3.78 -13.41
C ASP A 459 -37.47 3.97 -12.33
N VAL A 460 -37.89 4.48 -11.16
CA VAL A 460 -37.00 4.60 -9.99
C VAL A 460 -37.03 3.30 -9.19
N MET A 461 -35.85 2.71 -8.98
CA MET A 461 -35.63 1.47 -8.23
C MET A 461 -34.71 1.75 -7.04
N ASN A 462 -34.88 1.00 -5.95
CA ASN A 462 -34.03 1.10 -4.77
C ASN A 462 -33.35 -0.25 -4.49
N PHE A 463 -32.04 -0.22 -4.28
CA PHE A 463 -31.20 -1.38 -4.07
C PHE A 463 -30.42 -1.24 -2.77
N ALA A 464 -30.53 -2.23 -1.88
CA ALA A 464 -29.68 -2.35 -0.71
C ALA A 464 -28.46 -3.21 -1.05
N VAL A 465 -27.30 -2.57 -1.23
CA VAL A 465 -26.04 -3.24 -1.58
C VAL A 465 -25.23 -3.46 -0.32
N THR A 466 -24.80 -4.70 -0.03
CA THR A 466 -23.87 -4.97 1.08
C THR A 466 -22.44 -4.93 0.56
N PRO A 467 -21.69 -3.82 0.73
CA PRO A 467 -20.33 -3.72 0.19
C PRO A 467 -19.36 -4.69 0.87
N ILE A 468 -18.24 -4.95 0.22
CA ILE A 468 -17.08 -5.61 0.80
C ILE A 468 -16.04 -4.55 1.14
N VAL A 469 -15.63 -4.45 2.41
CA VAL A 469 -14.51 -3.58 2.78
C VAL A 469 -13.23 -4.20 2.24
N THR A 470 -12.69 -3.59 1.19
CA THR A 470 -11.46 -4.03 0.52
C THR A 470 -10.30 -3.24 1.08
N THR A 471 -9.21 -3.94 1.42
CA THR A 471 -7.95 -3.34 1.87
C THR A 471 -6.84 -3.82 0.95
N SER A 472 -6.12 -2.87 0.35
CA SER A 472 -4.90 -3.09 -0.41
C SER A 472 -3.75 -2.38 0.29
N SER A 473 -2.68 -3.11 0.59
CA SER A 473 -1.50 -2.58 1.27
C SER A 473 -0.26 -3.09 0.58
N HIS A 474 0.36 -2.24 -0.22
CA HIS A 474 1.57 -2.55 -0.97
C HIS A 474 2.69 -1.63 -0.51
N ILE A 475 3.81 -2.23 -0.10
CA ILE A 475 5.01 -1.49 0.29
C ILE A 475 6.15 -2.02 -0.56
N LEU A 476 6.61 -1.18 -1.49
CA LEU A 476 7.80 -1.46 -2.28
C LEU A 476 9.01 -0.90 -1.51
N ALA A 477 10.01 -1.76 -1.28
CA ALA A 477 11.29 -1.37 -0.70
C ALA A 477 12.35 -1.44 -1.81
N GLU A 478 13.06 -0.33 -2.01
CA GLU A 478 14.20 -0.22 -2.92
C GLU A 478 15.46 0.16 -2.16
#